data_AF-A0AAU4ZS22-F1
#
_entry.id   AF-A0AAU4ZS22-F1
#
_cell.length_a   1.000
_cell.length_b   1.000
_cell.length_c   1.000
_cell.angle_alpha   90.00
_cell.angle_beta   90.00
_cell.angle_gamma   90.00
#
_symmetry.space_group_name_H-M   'P 1'
#
loop_
_entity.id
_entity.type
_entity.pdbx_description
1 polymer ?
#
loop_
_entity_poly.entity_id
_entity_poly.type
_entity_poly.pdbx_seq_one_letter_code
_entity_poly.pdbx_strand_id
1 'polypeptide(L)'
;MGDTRRASGMLRVTTIASLTPLEELEADPFLVDSRSQHAMCARWAAERGYVVTRELLVRGLRPDHCALWEDVEAGLVDLFVAPSRRVLERALASVDEFTAECARRGVRVEMVGHAEPAYDAQMKAHVHRRLSMPTAGYDGR
;
A
#
# COMPACT_ATOMS: atom_id res chain seq x y z
N MET A 1 8.93 34.10 -17.24
CA MET A 1 9.98 33.05 -17.30
C MET A 1 9.61 31.99 -16.28
N GLY A 2 9.10 30.84 -16.74
CA GLY A 2 8.97 29.60 -15.95
C GLY A 2 7.78 29.48 -14.98
N ASP A 3 6.54 29.71 -15.43
CA ASP A 3 5.36 29.22 -14.71
C ASP A 3 5.24 27.70 -14.97
N THR A 4 6.01 26.90 -14.23
CA THR A 4 5.79 25.44 -14.14
C THR A 4 4.53 25.20 -13.31
N ARG A 5 3.37 25.51 -13.90
CA ARG A 5 2.18 24.70 -13.66
C ARG A 5 2.58 23.29 -14.08
N ARG A 6 3.01 22.46 -13.11
CA ARG A 6 2.92 21.01 -13.26
C ARG A 6 1.55 20.77 -13.85
N ALA A 7 1.49 20.20 -15.06
CA ALA A 7 0.24 19.85 -15.69
C ALA A 7 -0.63 19.18 -14.61
N SER A 8 -1.86 19.66 -14.48
CA SER A 8 -2.89 19.17 -13.55
C SER A 8 -3.33 17.75 -13.95
N GLY A 9 -2.35 16.84 -14.03
CA GLY A 9 -2.51 15.43 -14.27
C GLY A 9 -2.79 14.73 -12.95
N MET A 10 -3.71 13.79 -13.02
CA MET A 10 -4.02 12.86 -11.95
C MET A 10 -2.74 12.19 -11.44
N LEU A 11 -2.41 12.36 -10.14
CA LEU A 11 -1.22 11.74 -9.57
C LEU A 11 -1.34 10.21 -9.59
N ARG A 12 -0.24 9.54 -9.94
CA ARG A 12 -0.15 8.08 -10.00
C ARG A 12 0.43 7.54 -8.71
N VAL A 13 -0.31 6.65 -8.09
CA VAL A 13 -0.08 6.19 -6.74
C VAL A 13 0.25 4.71 -6.76
N THR A 14 1.34 4.34 -6.10
CA THR A 14 1.58 2.96 -5.69
C THR A 14 1.13 2.78 -4.26
N THR A 15 0.25 1.81 -4.02
CA THR A 15 -0.19 1.47 -2.66
C THR A 15 0.70 0.36 -2.08
N ILE A 16 1.05 0.45 -0.80
CA ILE A 16 1.86 -0.55 -0.10
C ILE A 16 1.02 -1.16 1.02
N ALA A 17 0.80 -2.47 0.94
CA ALA A 17 0.23 -3.29 1.98
C ALA A 17 1.29 -4.26 2.54
N SER A 18 1.09 -4.64 3.78
CA SER A 18 1.91 -5.64 4.45
C SER A 18 1.37 -7.05 4.21
N LEU A 19 2.27 -7.99 3.92
CA LEU A 19 1.98 -9.41 3.90
C LEU A 19 2.20 -9.99 5.30
N THR A 20 1.09 -10.21 6.02
CA THR A 20 1.10 -10.76 7.39
C THR A 20 0.48 -12.15 7.39
N PRO A 21 1.07 -13.13 8.12
CA PRO A 21 0.54 -14.49 8.19
C PRO A 21 -0.88 -14.57 8.78
N LEU A 22 -1.66 -15.57 8.34
CA LEU A 22 -3.04 -15.76 8.79
C LEU A 22 -3.14 -16.04 10.30
N GLU A 23 -2.10 -16.61 10.90
CA GLU A 23 -2.02 -16.91 12.34
C GLU A 23 -2.13 -15.64 13.20
N GLU A 24 -1.84 -14.46 12.65
CA GLU A 24 -1.95 -13.18 13.35
C GLU A 24 -3.37 -12.60 13.32
N LEU A 25 -4.33 -13.23 12.62
CA LEU A 25 -5.67 -12.68 12.38
C LEU A 25 -6.46 -12.36 13.65
N GLU A 26 -6.26 -13.13 14.72
CA GLU A 26 -6.94 -12.84 15.98
C GLU A 26 -6.38 -11.62 16.70
N ALA A 27 -5.07 -11.43 16.64
CA ALA A 27 -4.36 -10.36 17.33
C ALA A 27 -4.38 -9.04 16.55
N ASP A 28 -4.13 -9.09 15.24
CA ASP A 28 -4.09 -7.91 14.38
C ASP A 28 -4.72 -8.19 13.00
N PRO A 29 -6.06 -8.23 12.92
CA PRO A 29 -6.75 -8.63 11.71
C PRO A 29 -6.53 -7.67 10.54
N PHE A 30 -6.29 -6.39 10.81
CA PHE A 30 -6.05 -5.40 9.75
C PHE A 30 -4.73 -5.65 9.02
N LEU A 31 -3.66 -6.02 9.75
CA LEU A 31 -2.37 -6.36 9.15
C LEU A 31 -2.44 -7.62 8.27
N VAL A 32 -3.37 -8.53 8.56
CA VAL A 32 -3.61 -9.76 7.77
C VAL A 32 -4.48 -9.49 6.53
N ASP A 33 -5.44 -8.58 6.61
CA ASP A 33 -6.34 -8.27 5.51
C ASP A 33 -5.75 -7.27 4.50
N SER A 34 -4.85 -7.75 3.64
CA SER A 34 -4.23 -6.94 2.58
C SER A 34 -5.24 -6.26 1.63
N ARG A 35 -6.39 -6.89 1.40
CA ARG A 35 -7.46 -6.30 0.58
C ARG A 35 -8.05 -5.06 1.24
N SER A 36 -8.30 -5.10 2.55
CA SER A 36 -8.76 -3.93 3.29
C SER A 36 -7.69 -2.83 3.34
N GLN A 37 -6.41 -3.19 3.44
CA GLN A 37 -5.30 -2.24 3.34
C GLN A 37 -5.29 -1.51 1.99
N HIS A 38 -5.34 -2.24 0.88
CA HIS A 38 -5.40 -1.63 -0.47
C HIS A 38 -6.69 -0.82 -0.68
N ALA A 39 -7.85 -1.33 -0.25
CA ALA A 39 -9.12 -0.60 -0.36
C ALA A 39 -9.11 0.74 0.39
N MET A 40 -8.47 0.79 1.56
CA MET A 40 -8.29 2.02 2.34
C MET A 40 -7.44 3.04 1.59
N CYS A 41 -6.33 2.60 0.98
CA CYS A 41 -5.49 3.45 0.14
C CYS A 41 -6.20 3.91 -1.15
N ALA A 42 -6.91 3.01 -1.82
CA ALA A 42 -7.64 3.30 -3.05
C ALA A 42 -8.75 4.34 -2.82
N ARG A 43 -9.50 4.21 -1.71
CA ARG A 43 -10.48 5.21 -1.30
C ARG A 43 -9.84 6.57 -1.04
N TRP A 44 -8.75 6.61 -0.28
CA TRP A 44 -8.02 7.86 0.01
C TRP A 44 -7.50 8.55 -1.27
N ALA A 45 -7.03 7.76 -2.24
CA ALA A 45 -6.56 8.25 -3.53
C ALA A 45 -7.73 8.80 -4.38
N ALA A 46 -8.84 8.05 -4.46
CA ALA A 46 -10.03 8.46 -5.20
C ALA A 46 -10.64 9.76 -4.65
N GLU A 47 -10.71 9.92 -3.32
CA GLU A 47 -11.18 11.16 -2.66
C GLU A 47 -10.33 12.40 -3.02
N ARG A 48 -9.08 12.19 -3.47
CA ARG A 48 -8.15 13.25 -3.89
C ARG A 48 -8.03 13.40 -5.41
N GLY A 49 -8.76 12.59 -6.17
CA GLY A 49 -8.64 12.55 -7.63
C GLY A 49 -7.30 12.01 -8.10
N TYR A 50 -6.68 11.09 -7.34
CA TYR A 50 -5.47 10.37 -7.73
C TYR A 50 -5.84 8.98 -8.31
N VAL A 51 -4.94 8.40 -9.10
CA VAL A 51 -5.11 7.04 -9.65
C VAL A 51 -4.13 6.08 -9.02
N VAL A 52 -4.62 4.94 -8.54
CA VAL A 52 -3.76 3.83 -8.15
C VAL A 52 -3.28 3.12 -9.42
N THR A 53 -1.98 3.09 -9.65
CA THR A 53 -1.36 2.43 -10.83
C THR A 53 -0.77 1.08 -10.48
N ARG A 54 -0.44 0.85 -9.20
CA ARG A 54 0.14 -0.40 -8.71
C ARG A 54 -0.21 -0.66 -7.25
N GLU A 55 -0.35 -1.94 -6.93
CA GLU A 55 -0.51 -2.44 -5.57
C GLU A 55 0.68 -3.34 -5.22
N LEU A 56 1.37 -3.02 -4.12
CA LEU A 56 2.48 -3.80 -3.59
C LEU A 56 2.03 -4.52 -2.33
N LEU A 57 2.22 -5.84 -2.31
CA LEU A 57 2.00 -6.69 -1.14
C LEU A 57 3.32 -7.36 -0.76
N VAL A 58 3.95 -6.87 0.32
CA VAL A 58 5.34 -7.23 0.64
C VAL A 58 5.56 -7.42 2.13
N ARG A 59 6.65 -8.10 2.50
CA ARG A 59 7.07 -8.31 3.89
C ARG A 59 8.59 -8.16 3.98
N GLY A 60 9.05 -7.31 4.90
CA GLY A 60 10.49 -7.07 5.12
C GLY A 60 11.25 -6.64 3.85
N LEU A 61 10.59 -5.97 2.90
CA LEU A 61 11.24 -5.56 1.66
C LEU A 61 12.32 -4.52 1.94
N ARG A 62 13.51 -4.71 1.37
CA ARG A 62 14.59 -3.75 1.54
C ARG A 62 14.32 -2.46 0.76
N PRO A 63 14.68 -1.29 1.33
CA PRO A 63 14.54 -0.01 0.65
C PRO A 63 15.28 0.11 -0.68
N ASP A 64 16.30 -0.71 -0.96
CA ASP A 64 17.07 -0.70 -2.22
C ASP A 64 16.55 -1.70 -3.27
N HIS A 65 15.45 -2.41 -2.99
CA HIS A 65 14.94 -3.44 -3.88
C HIS A 65 14.28 -2.85 -5.15
N CYS A 66 14.61 -3.41 -6.32
CA CYS A 66 14.16 -2.90 -7.63
C CYS A 66 12.63 -2.79 -7.78
N ALA A 67 11.88 -3.72 -7.19
CA ALA A 67 10.41 -3.71 -7.21
C ALA A 67 9.76 -2.41 -6.67
N LEU A 68 10.46 -1.62 -5.85
CA LEU A 68 10.01 -0.28 -5.44
C LEU A 68 10.30 0.78 -6.50
N TRP A 69 11.38 0.64 -7.26
CA TRP A 69 11.98 1.74 -8.00
C TRP A 69 11.80 1.65 -9.50
N GLU A 70 11.57 0.46 -10.07
CA GLU A 70 11.39 0.28 -11.52
C GLU A 70 10.32 1.23 -12.10
N ASP A 71 9.16 1.33 -11.45
CA ASP A 71 8.08 2.21 -11.91
C ASP A 71 8.33 3.69 -11.58
N VAL A 72 9.13 3.97 -10.54
CA VAL A 72 9.57 5.35 -10.24
C VAL A 72 10.53 5.83 -11.34
N GLU A 73 11.47 4.98 -11.74
CA GLU A 73 12.46 5.26 -12.79
C GLU A 73 11.82 5.35 -14.18
N ALA A 74 10.78 4.53 -14.44
CA ALA A 74 9.91 4.67 -15.61
C ALA A 74 8.97 5.89 -15.55
N GLY A 75 8.99 6.64 -14.43
CA GLY A 75 8.17 7.80 -14.21
C GLY A 75 6.68 7.48 -14.21
N LEU A 76 6.26 6.30 -13.74
CA LEU A 76 4.90 5.80 -13.62
C LEU A 76 4.30 5.97 -12.21
N VAL A 77 5.11 6.40 -11.24
CA VAL A 77 4.73 6.60 -9.84
C VAL A 77 5.15 7.98 -9.39
N ASP A 78 4.18 8.74 -8.88
CA ASP A 78 4.40 10.07 -8.30
C ASP A 78 4.38 10.05 -6.76
N LEU A 79 3.75 9.01 -6.17
CA LEU A 79 3.49 8.89 -4.75
C LEU A 79 3.41 7.42 -4.31
N PHE A 80 4.06 7.08 -3.19
CA PHE A 80 3.73 5.88 -2.41
C PHE A 80 2.71 6.22 -1.33
N VAL A 81 1.72 5.35 -1.13
CA VAL A 81 0.78 5.46 -0.03
C VAL A 81 0.68 4.15 0.73
N ALA A 82 0.59 4.23 2.05
CA ALA A 82 0.25 3.10 2.91
C ALA A 82 -0.91 3.47 3.85
N PRO A 83 -1.63 2.48 4.42
CA PRO A 83 -2.70 2.77 5.36
C PRO A 83 -2.21 3.54 6.60
N SER A 84 -1.09 3.11 7.15
CA SER A 84 -0.51 3.64 8.39
C SER A 84 0.99 3.29 8.50
N ARG A 85 1.71 3.94 9.43
CA ARG A 85 3.13 3.66 9.66
C ARG A 85 3.37 2.19 10.06
N ARG A 86 2.50 1.61 10.90
CA ARG A 86 2.63 0.20 11.35
C ARG A 86 2.54 -0.80 10.19
N VAL A 87 1.77 -0.50 9.15
CA VAL A 87 1.76 -1.31 7.92
C VAL A 87 3.10 -1.25 7.21
N LEU A 88 3.70 -0.05 7.08
CA LEU A 88 5.04 0.07 6.48
C LEU A 88 6.13 -0.62 7.32
N GLU A 89 6.06 -0.53 8.63
CA GLU A 89 7.00 -1.21 9.53
C GLU A 89 6.94 -2.74 9.39
N ARG A 90 5.77 -3.29 9.02
CA ARG A 90 5.62 -4.71 8.69
C ARG A 90 6.06 -5.03 7.26
N ALA A 91 5.78 -4.14 6.31
CA ALA A 91 6.03 -4.33 4.89
C ALA A 91 7.51 -4.19 4.51
N LEU A 92 8.24 -3.28 5.17
CA LEU A 92 9.60 -2.88 4.82
C LEU A 92 10.61 -3.28 5.90
N ALA A 93 11.86 -3.49 5.50
CA ALA A 93 12.96 -3.75 6.43
C ALA A 93 13.33 -2.49 7.25
N SER A 94 13.14 -1.30 6.68
CA SER A 94 13.35 -0.01 7.35
C SER A 94 12.51 1.10 6.71
N VAL A 95 11.56 1.65 7.47
CA VAL A 95 10.68 2.73 7.00
C VAL A 95 11.44 4.04 6.82
N ASP A 96 12.41 4.31 7.69
CA ASP A 96 13.15 5.57 7.68
C ASP A 96 14.13 5.62 6.50
N GLU A 97 14.82 4.50 6.20
CA GLU A 97 15.67 4.39 5.00
C GLU A 97 14.85 4.48 3.71
N PHE A 98 13.68 3.83 3.67
CA PHE A 98 12.76 3.94 2.54
C PHE A 98 12.30 5.39 2.32
N THR A 99 11.88 6.08 3.38
CA THR A 99 11.43 7.47 3.30
C THR A 99 12.57 8.40 2.86
N ALA A 100 13.79 8.17 3.34
CA ALA A 100 14.98 8.90 2.90
C ALA A 100 15.27 8.66 1.41
N GLU A 101 15.12 7.42 0.93
CA GLU A 101 15.32 7.11 -0.49
C GLU A 101 14.23 7.71 -1.39
N CYS A 102 12.97 7.70 -0.95
CA CYS A 102 11.90 8.43 -1.63
C CYS A 102 12.23 9.92 -1.75
N ALA A 103 12.70 10.56 -0.67
CA ALA A 103 13.10 11.97 -0.69
C ALA A 103 14.28 12.23 -1.63
N ARG A 104 15.30 11.35 -1.66
CA ARG A 104 16.44 11.44 -2.60
C ARG A 104 16.00 11.35 -4.06
N ARG A 105 14.98 10.53 -4.34
CA ARG A 105 14.43 10.32 -5.69
C ARG A 105 13.30 11.29 -6.06
N GLY A 106 12.92 12.18 -5.15
CA GLY A 106 11.84 13.15 -5.37
C GLY A 106 10.43 12.55 -5.40
N VAL A 107 10.25 11.35 -4.83
CA VAL A 107 8.95 10.68 -4.70
C VAL A 107 8.37 10.95 -3.33
N ARG A 108 7.05 11.21 -3.26
CA ARG A 108 6.37 11.44 -1.99
C ARG A 108 6.00 10.11 -1.32
N VAL A 109 5.87 10.14 0.00
CA VAL A 109 5.28 9.06 0.80
C VAL A 109 4.18 9.68 1.66
N GLU A 110 2.98 9.11 1.62
CA GLU A 110 1.83 9.55 2.41
C GLU A 110 1.23 8.38 3.16
N MET A 111 0.59 8.68 4.29
CA MET A 111 -0.21 7.71 5.02
C MET A 111 -1.68 8.12 4.94
N VAL A 112 -2.57 7.14 4.84
CA VAL A 112 -4.01 7.42 4.83
C VAL A 112 -4.46 8.07 6.14
N GLY A 113 -3.93 7.61 7.28
CA GLY A 113 -4.15 8.23 8.59
C GLY A 113 -5.59 8.13 9.12
N HIS A 114 -6.45 7.34 8.46
CA HIS A 114 -7.82 7.08 8.91
C HIS A 114 -7.85 5.97 9.95
N ALA A 115 -8.92 5.92 10.74
CA ALA A 115 -9.16 4.81 11.65
C ALA A 115 -9.29 3.50 10.84
N GLU A 116 -8.61 2.47 11.32
CA GLU A 116 -8.68 1.15 10.71
C GLU A 116 -10.06 0.53 10.95
N PRO A 117 -10.51 -0.39 10.07
CA PRO A 117 -11.77 -1.08 10.26
C PRO A 117 -11.78 -1.83 11.60
N ALA A 118 -12.89 -1.74 12.33
CA ALA A 118 -13.14 -2.60 13.47
C ALA A 118 -13.56 -3.99 12.96
N TYR A 119 -12.82 -5.04 13.36
CA TYR A 119 -13.11 -6.41 12.93
C TYR A 119 -13.96 -7.14 13.95
N ASP A 120 -15.16 -7.52 13.52
CA ASP A 120 -15.98 -8.49 14.25
C ASP A 120 -15.63 -9.94 13.85
N ALA A 121 -16.25 -10.91 14.54
CA ALA A 121 -16.04 -12.33 14.27
C ALA A 121 -16.41 -12.73 12.83
N GLN A 122 -17.39 -12.07 12.22
CA GLN A 122 -17.83 -12.37 10.85
C GLN A 122 -16.80 -11.91 9.83
N MET A 123 -16.23 -10.72 10.01
CA MET A 123 -15.15 -10.18 9.20
C MET A 123 -13.90 -11.03 9.32
N LYS A 124 -13.49 -11.39 10.55
CA LYS A 124 -12.36 -12.32 10.75
C LYS A 124 -12.60 -13.66 10.05
N ALA A 125 -13.79 -14.26 10.21
CA ALA A 125 -14.12 -15.50 9.53
C ALA A 125 -14.08 -15.36 7.99
N HIS A 126 -14.47 -14.21 7.44
CA HIS A 126 -14.36 -13.94 6.00
C HIS A 126 -12.90 -13.87 5.55
N VAL A 127 -12.04 -13.15 6.28
CA VAL A 127 -10.59 -13.10 6.00
C VAL A 127 -9.98 -14.49 6.10
N HIS A 128 -10.30 -15.24 7.15
CA HIS A 128 -9.84 -16.61 7.35
C HIS A 128 -10.21 -17.50 6.17
N ARG A 129 -11.48 -17.53 5.76
CA ARG A 129 -11.93 -18.32 4.60
C ARG A 129 -11.21 -17.93 3.31
N ARG A 130 -10.99 -16.63 3.09
CA ARG A 130 -10.31 -16.12 1.90
C ARG A 130 -8.84 -16.55 1.83
N LEU A 131 -8.14 -16.57 2.97
CA LEU A 131 -6.70 -16.84 3.03
C LEU A 131 -6.34 -18.31 3.30
N SER A 132 -7.26 -19.11 3.85
CA SER A 132 -7.00 -20.52 4.21
C SER A 132 -7.09 -21.50 3.03
N MET A 133 -7.65 -21.09 1.90
CA MET A 133 -7.84 -21.97 0.74
C MET A 133 -6.75 -21.68 -0.30
N PRO A 134 -5.85 -22.64 -0.60
CA PRO A 134 -4.91 -22.49 -1.70
C PRO A 134 -5.68 -22.66 -3.01
N THR A 135 -5.84 -21.57 -3.75
CA THR A 135 -6.48 -21.43 -5.08
C THR A 135 -8.02 -21.40 -5.14
N ALA A 136 -8.55 -20.18 -5.30
CA ALA A 136 -9.16 -19.83 -6.58
C ALA A 136 -8.48 -18.55 -7.05
N GLY A 137 -7.42 -18.71 -7.87
CA GLY A 137 -7.00 -17.60 -8.71
C GLY A 137 -8.18 -17.18 -9.59
N TYR A 138 -8.28 -15.88 -9.88
CA TYR A 138 -9.33 -15.21 -10.67
C TYR A 138 -10.46 -14.58 -9.85
N ASP A 139 -10.36 -13.28 -9.55
CA ASP A 139 -11.51 -12.40 -9.65
C ASP A 139 -11.51 -11.79 -11.05
N GLY A 140 -12.29 -12.39 -11.96
CA GLY A 140 -12.48 -11.87 -13.30
C GLY A 140 -13.16 -10.50 -13.30
N ARG A 141 -12.38 -9.44 -13.12
CA ARG A 141 -12.80 -8.09 -13.41
C ARG A 141 -11.68 -7.25 -13.98
#